data_AF-A0A1Q6DXD1-F1
#
_entry.id   AF-A0A1Q6DXD1-F1
#
_cell.length_a   1.000
_cell.length_b   1.000
_cell.length_c   1.000
_cell.angle_alpha   90.00
_cell.angle_beta   90.00
_cell.angle_gamma   90.00
#
_symmetry.space_group_name_H-M   'P 1'
#
loop_
_entity.id
_entity.type
_entity.pdbx_description
1 polymer ?
#
loop_
_entity_poly.entity_id
_entity_poly.type
_entity_poly.pdbx_seq_one_letter_code
_entity_poly.pdbx_strand_id
1 'polypeptide(L)' 'MRVKAQYFEYRVVYEEEKEPVKTEEGSWLGIDLGLDNLAACVDHFGRSFILDGRLLKSYNRWFNKEED' A
#
# COMPACT_ATOMS: atom_id res chain seq x y z
N MET A 1 -40.05 16.68 -19.34
CA MET A 1 -39.27 16.04 -18.25
C MET A 1 -37.79 16.24 -18.57
N ARG A 2 -37.10 17.13 -17.86
CA ARG A 2 -35.66 17.41 -18.05
C ARG A 2 -34.88 16.62 -17.00
N VAL A 3 -34.12 15.62 -17.40
CA VAL A 3 -33.20 14.92 -16.48
C VAL A 3 -31.93 15.78 -16.39
N LYS A 4 -31.71 16.43 -15.24
CA LYS A 4 -30.44 17.09 -14.92
C LYS A 4 -29.48 16.02 -14.40
N ALA A 5 -28.72 15.38 -15.27
CA ALA A 5 -27.58 14.58 -14.82
C ALA A 5 -26.57 15.54 -14.15
N GLN A 6 -26.25 15.34 -12.87
CA GLN A 6 -25.37 16.26 -12.13
C GLN A 6 -23.88 15.95 -12.32
N TYR A 7 -23.51 14.70 -12.64
CA TYR A 7 -22.13 14.30 -13.00
C TYR A 7 -22.11 12.88 -13.58
N PHE A 8 -21.04 12.55 -14.29
CA PHE A 8 -20.70 11.19 -14.75
C PHE A 8 -19.26 10.86 -14.32
N GLU A 9 -19.02 9.63 -13.90
CA GLU A 9 -17.69 9.10 -13.57
C GLU A 9 -17.23 8.22 -14.73
N TYR A 10 -15.97 8.37 -15.15
CA TYR A 10 -15.33 7.43 -16.05
C TYR A 10 -14.04 6.92 -15.40
N ARG A 11 -13.76 5.62 -15.57
CA ARG A 11 -12.51 5.01 -15.13
C ARG A 11 -11.74 4.56 -16.36
N VAL A 12 -10.52 5.06 -16.48
CA VAL A 12 -9.56 4.57 -17.47
C VAL A 12 -8.67 3.60 -16.72
N VAL A 13 -8.75 2.33 -17.09
CA VAL A 13 -7.81 1.31 -16.65
C VAL A 13 -6.92 1.03 -17.84
N TYR A 14 -5.60 1.11 -17.64
CA TYR A 14 -4.61 0.77 -18.64
C TYR A 14 -3.67 -0.27 -18.05
N GLU A 15 -3.14 -1.12 -18.91
CA GLU A 15 -2.05 -2.01 -18.55
C GLU A 15 -0.74 -1.22 -18.67
N GLU A 16 0.07 -1.28 -17.62
CA GLU A 16 1.41 -0.70 -17.61
C GLU A 16 2.41 -1.85 -17.75
N GLU A 17 3.27 -1.77 -18.77
CA GLU A 17 4.40 -2.68 -18.88
C GLU A 17 5.35 -2.41 -17.71
N LYS A 18 5.48 -3.40 -16.82
CA LYS A 18 6.39 -3.30 -15.69
C LYS A 18 7.82 -3.47 -16.19
N GLU A 19 8.63 -2.43 -16.05
CA GLU A 19 10.06 -2.57 -16.26
C GLU A 19 10.64 -3.52 -15.20
N PRO A 20 11.48 -4.50 -15.60
CA PRO A 20 12.14 -5.37 -14.65
C PRO A 20 13.10 -4.54 -13.78
N VAL A 21 12.92 -4.66 -12.46
CA VAL A 21 13.83 -4.04 -11.51
C VAL A 21 15.14 -4.82 -11.53
N LYS A 22 16.26 -4.13 -11.76
CA LYS A 22 17.59 -4.72 -11.69
C LYS A 22 17.84 -5.21 -10.26
N THR A 23 18.14 -6.50 -10.10
CA THR A 23 18.51 -7.11 -8.82
C THR A 23 20.01 -7.39 -8.78
N GLU A 24 20.58 -7.44 -7.58
CA GLU A 24 21.96 -7.86 -7.35
C GLU A 24 21.97 -9.28 -6.77
N GLU A 25 22.71 -10.20 -7.39
CA GLU A 25 22.82 -11.57 -6.87
C GLU A 25 23.38 -11.58 -5.45
N GLY A 26 22.76 -12.39 -4.58
CA GLY A 26 23.13 -12.46 -3.16
C GLY A 26 22.56 -11.34 -2.29
N SER A 27 21.91 -10.32 -2.88
CA SER A 27 21.14 -9.34 -2.11
C SER A 27 19.81 -9.95 -1.62
N TRP A 28 19.39 -9.55 -0.43
CA TRP A 28 18.13 -9.98 0.17
C TRP A 28 17.54 -8.87 1.07
N LEU A 29 16.24 -8.96 1.31
CA LEU A 29 15.47 -8.12 2.22
C LEU A 29 14.54 -9.01 3.06
N GLY A 30 14.78 -9.07 4.37
CA GLY A 30 13.89 -9.70 5.34
C GLY A 30 12.79 -8.73 5.74
N ILE A 31 11.55 -9.23 5.85
CA ILE A 31 10.35 -8.45 6.18
C ILE A 31 9.60 -9.18 7.29
N ASP A 32 9.41 -8.52 8.42
CA ASP A 32 8.57 -8.97 9.53
C ASP A 32 7.36 -8.06 9.67
N LEU A 33 6.14 -8.59 9.60
CA LEU A 33 4.91 -7.81 9.63
C LEU A 33 4.48 -7.56 11.08
N GLY A 34 4.15 -6.31 11.39
CA GLY A 34 3.78 -5.90 12.74
C GLY A 34 2.35 -5.38 12.85
N LEU A 35 1.90 -5.21 14.10
CA LEU A 35 0.66 -4.51 14.40
C LEU A 35 0.90 -3.00 14.55
N ASP A 36 1.99 -2.58 15.20
CA ASP A 36 2.27 -1.17 15.47
C ASP A 36 3.09 -0.48 14.38
N ASN A 37 4.03 -1.21 13.79
CA ASN A 37 4.61 -0.90 12.49
C ASN A 37 3.95 -1.79 11.45
N LEU A 38 3.83 -1.33 10.20
CA LEU A 38 3.36 -2.19 9.11
C LEU A 38 4.36 -3.33 8.89
N ALA A 39 5.65 -2.99 8.88
CA ALA A 39 6.73 -3.96 8.81
C ALA A 39 8.02 -3.43 9.42
N ALA A 40 8.82 -4.35 9.96
CA ALA A 40 10.23 -4.16 10.21
C ALA A 40 11.02 -4.86 9.10
N CYS A 41 11.98 -4.17 8.49
CA CYS A 41 12.75 -4.68 7.38
C CYS A 41 14.23 -4.66 7.69
N VAL A 42 14.97 -5.65 7.19
CA VAL A 42 16.44 -5.72 7.28
C VAL A 42 17.03 -6.22 5.98
N ASP A 43 18.10 -5.60 5.49
CA ASP A 43 18.75 -6.01 4.24
C ASP A 43 20.00 -6.86 4.46
N HIS A 44 20.58 -7.33 3.34
CA HIS A 44 21.81 -8.12 3.33
C HIS A 44 23.06 -7.46 3.92
N PHE A 45 23.04 -6.14 4.12
CA PHE A 45 24.09 -5.42 4.84
C PHE A 45 23.77 -5.25 6.33
N GLY A 46 22.64 -5.77 6.81
CA GLY A 46 22.17 -5.62 8.18
C GLY A 46 21.54 -4.25 8.46
N ARG A 47 21.27 -3.42 7.44
CA ARG A 47 20.58 -2.13 7.61
C ARG A 47 19.10 -2.38 7.85
N SER A 48 18.54 -1.75 8.88
CA SER A 48 17.15 -1.92 9.26
C SER A 48 16.33 -0.64 9.07
N PHE A 49 15.07 -0.77 8.66
CA PHE A 49 14.10 0.32 8.63
C PHE A 49 12.70 -0.14 9.03
N ILE A 50 11.87 0.80 9.46
CA ILE A 50 10.48 0.55 9.88
C ILE A 50 9.54 1.17 8.85
N LEU A 51 8.64 0.36 8.31
CA LEU A 51 7.49 0.83 7.54
C LEU A 51 6.34 1.12 8.50
N ASP A 52 5.83 2.34 8.45
CA ASP A 52 4.80 2.81 9.35
C ASP A 52 3.39 2.39 8.87
N GLY A 53 2.63 1.76 9.77
CA GLY A 53 1.26 1.31 9.53
C GLY A 53 0.17 2.32 9.89
N ARG A 54 0.51 3.54 10.35
CA ARG A 54 -0.47 4.53 10.81
C ARG A 54 -1.57 4.83 9.78
N LEU A 55 -1.24 4.91 8.49
CA LEU A 55 -2.22 5.12 7.42
C LEU A 55 -3.21 3.95 7.33
N LEU A 56 -2.71 2.72 7.26
CA LEU A 56 -3.54 1.50 7.22
C LEU A 56 -4.41 1.38 8.49
N LYS A 57 -3.85 1.67 9.66
CA LYS A 57 -4.61 1.75 10.92
C LYS A 57 -5.71 2.81 10.88
N SER A 58 -5.49 3.96 10.24
CA SER A 58 -6.51 5.01 10.14
C SER A 58 -7.70 4.57 9.31
N TYR A 59 -7.47 3.82 8.22
CA TYR A 59 -8.53 3.20 7.43
C TYR A 59 -9.27 2.11 8.23
N ASN A 60 -8.54 1.19 8.87
CA ASN A 60 -9.18 0.15 9.70
C ASN A 60 -10.01 0.75 10.85
N ARG A 61 -9.55 1.85 11.46
CA ARG A 61 -10.34 2.56 12.49
C ARG A 61 -11.58 3.23 11.93
N TRP A 62 -11.56 3.74 10.70
CA TRP A 62 -12.74 4.34 10.08
C TRP A 62 -13.75 3.25 9.70
N PHE A 63 -13.28 2.14 9.13
CA PHE A 63 -14.12 0.99 8.79
C PHE A 63 -14.79 0.39 10.02
N ASN A 64 -14.04 0.16 11.11
CA ASN A 64 -14.59 -0.36 12.36
C ASN A 64 -15.52 0.63 13.09
N LYS A 65 -15.63 1.88 12.64
CA LYS A 65 -16.59 2.86 13.18
C LYS A 65 -17.94 2.83 12.47
N GLU A 66 -18.05 2.17 11.32
CA GLU A 66 -19.34 2.01 10.62
C GLU A 66 -20.15 0.81 11.13
N GLU A 67 -19.58 -0.02 12.02
CA GLU A 67 -20.29 -1.15 12.66
C GLU A 67 -20.83 -0.85 14.08
N ASP A 68 -20.68 0.37 14.59
CA ASP A 68 -21.25 0.84 15.88
C ASP A 68 -22.52 1.70 15.68
#